data_AF-A0A1Q9YJQ5-F1
#
_entry.id   AF-A0A1Q9YJQ5-F1
#
_cell.length_a   1.000
_cell.length_b   1.000
_cell.length_c   1.000
_cell.angle_alpha   90.00
_cell.angle_beta   90.00
_cell.angle_gamma   90.00
#
_symmetry.space_group_name_H-M   'P 1'
#
loop_
_entity.id
_entity.type
_entity.pdbx_description
1 polymer ?
#
loop_
_entity_poly.entity_id
_entity_poly.type
_entity_poly.pdbx_seq_one_letter_code
_entity_poly.pdbx_strand_id
1 'polypeptide(L)'
;MPDAESKEGLPYEIEHYWEQLVSQYLGCPLVEVFDLCSLDFLALKREAFIFEMSKTEEGRKSLTEAKIFEAEDADYQGIIELQKMLGGEG
;
A
#
# COMPACT_ATOMS: atom_id res chain seq x y z
N MET A 1 -33.66 -18.41 13.71
CA MET A 1 -32.62 -17.53 14.25
C MET A 1 -32.68 -16.22 13.47
N PRO A 2 -33.25 -15.15 14.02
CA PRO A 2 -32.93 -13.78 13.61
C PRO A 2 -31.66 -13.37 14.41
N ASP A 3 -30.73 -12.55 13.94
CA ASP A 3 -30.90 -11.34 13.14
C ASP A 3 -29.93 -11.31 11.94
N ALA A 4 -30.51 -11.12 10.76
CA ALA A 4 -29.80 -10.60 9.60
C ALA A 4 -29.62 -9.09 9.83
N GLU A 5 -28.43 -8.66 10.23
CA GLU A 5 -28.07 -7.24 10.14
C GLU A 5 -27.98 -6.87 8.66
N SER A 6 -29.07 -6.30 8.17
CA SER A 6 -29.17 -5.60 6.91
C SER A 6 -28.11 -4.50 6.86
N LYS A 7 -26.97 -4.77 6.23
CA LYS A 7 -26.18 -3.70 5.62
C LYS A 7 -27.03 -3.19 4.47
N GLU A 8 -27.87 -2.19 4.73
CA GLU A 8 -28.36 -1.30 3.68
C GLU A 8 -27.12 -0.74 2.98
N GLY A 9 -26.72 -1.39 1.89
CA GLY A 9 -25.65 -0.91 1.05
C GLY A 9 -26.03 0.48 0.58
N LEU A 10 -25.13 1.45 0.79
CA LEU A 10 -25.31 2.78 0.23
C LEU A 10 -25.60 2.63 -1.27
N PRO A 11 -26.57 3.36 -1.83
CA PRO A 11 -27.01 3.17 -3.22
C PRO A 11 -25.97 3.65 -4.25
N TYR A 12 -24.78 4.04 -3.82
CA TYR A 12 -23.72 4.60 -4.64
C TYR A 12 -22.41 3.86 -4.36
N GLU A 13 -21.78 3.39 -5.43
CA GLU A 13 -20.42 2.86 -5.41
C GLU A 13 -19.45 3.96 -5.87
N ILE A 14 -18.28 4.04 -5.23
CA ILE A 14 -17.22 4.95 -5.68
C ILE A 14 -16.46 4.27 -6.80
N GLU A 15 -16.79 4.59 -8.05
CA GLU A 15 -16.15 4.02 -9.24
C GLU A 15 -14.70 4.49 -9.44
N HIS A 16 -14.32 5.63 -8.84
CA HIS A 16 -13.06 6.33 -9.12
C HIS A 16 -12.17 6.53 -7.89
N TYR A 17 -12.16 5.55 -6.99
CA TYR A 17 -11.41 5.66 -5.73
C TYR A 17 -9.91 5.95 -5.96
N TRP A 18 -9.28 5.28 -6.93
CA TRP A 18 -7.85 5.45 -7.19
C TRP A 18 -7.52 6.81 -7.79
N GLU A 19 -8.36 7.29 -8.70
CA GLU A 19 -8.23 8.60 -9.32
C GLU A 19 -8.42 9.70 -8.27
N GLN A 20 -9.38 9.52 -7.35
CA GLN A 20 -9.57 10.42 -6.22
C GLN A 20 -8.36 10.43 -5.28
N LEU A 21 -7.79 9.26 -4.98
CA LEU A 21 -6.61 9.15 -4.13
C LEU A 21 -5.39 9.86 -4.75
N VAL A 22 -5.16 9.66 -6.04
CA VAL A 22 -4.08 10.33 -6.79
C VAL A 22 -4.32 11.84 -6.89
N SER A 23 -5.56 12.26 -7.17
CA SER A 23 -5.96 13.67 -7.20
C SER A 23 -5.68 14.37 -5.86
N GLN A 24 -6.04 13.72 -4.74
CA GLN A 24 -5.76 14.25 -3.40
C GLN A 24 -4.27 14.31 -3.10
N TYR A 25 -3.50 13.31 -3.52
CA TYR A 25 -2.05 13.27 -3.35
C TYR A 25 -1.34 14.39 -4.14
N LEU A 26 -1.76 14.63 -5.38
CA LEU A 26 -1.19 15.67 -6.25
C LEU A 26 -1.73 17.08 -5.94
N GLY A 27 -2.89 17.19 -5.29
CA GLY A 27 -3.58 18.46 -5.09
C GLY A 27 -4.14 19.04 -6.40
N CYS A 28 -4.50 18.19 -7.36
CA CYS A 28 -5.04 18.59 -8.66
C CYS A 28 -6.50 18.15 -8.85
N PRO A 29 -7.26 18.79 -9.74
CA PRO A 29 -8.59 18.32 -10.14
C PRO A 29 -8.59 16.89 -10.68
N LEU A 30 -9.67 16.15 -10.41
CA LEU A 30 -9.81 14.75 -10.86
C LEU A 30 -9.69 14.59 -12.38
N VAL A 31 -10.13 15.59 -13.16
CA VAL A 31 -10.02 15.58 -14.63
C VAL A 31 -8.58 15.47 -15.10
N GLU A 32 -7.63 16.11 -14.41
CA GLU A 32 -6.22 16.07 -14.78
C GLU A 32 -5.59 14.69 -14.52
N VAL A 33 -6.15 13.93 -13.58
CA VAL A 33 -5.73 12.54 -13.32
C VAL A 33 -6.13 11.62 -14.46
N PHE A 34 -7.30 11.85 -15.08
CA PHE A 34 -7.74 11.06 -16.24
C PHE A 34 -6.89 11.33 -17.49
N ASP A 35 -6.21 12.47 -17.56
CA ASP A 35 -5.30 12.82 -18.66
C ASP A 35 -3.89 12.22 -18.50
N LEU A 36 -3.59 11.60 -17.35
CA LEU A 36 -2.31 10.93 -17.12
C LEU A 36 -2.13 9.73 -18.04
N CYS A 37 -0.91 9.52 -18.51
CA CYS A 37 -0.60 8.26 -19.18
C CYS A 37 -0.63 7.11 -18.16
N SER A 38 -0.93 5.90 -18.62
CA SER A 38 -1.15 4.75 -17.73
C SER A 38 0.05 4.43 -16.84
N LEU A 39 1.28 4.70 -17.30
CA LEU A 39 2.49 4.46 -16.50
C LEU A 39 2.62 5.48 -15.36
N ASP A 40 2.40 6.76 -15.66
CA ASP A 40 2.44 7.83 -14.65
C ASP A 40 1.34 7.61 -13.61
N PHE A 41 0.14 7.27 -14.06
CA PHE A 41 -0.98 6.95 -13.17
C PHE A 41 -0.64 5.79 -12.24
N LEU A 42 -0.06 4.69 -12.74
CA LEU A 42 0.30 3.54 -11.92
C LEU A 42 1.40 3.86 -10.90
N ALA A 43 2.42 4.63 -11.30
CA ALA A 43 3.48 5.07 -10.40
C ALA A 43 2.92 5.98 -9.29
N LEU A 44 2.13 6.98 -9.67
CA LEU A 44 1.51 7.92 -8.73
C LEU A 44 0.50 7.25 -7.82
N LYS A 45 -0.25 6.27 -8.31
CA LYS A 45 -1.19 5.47 -7.50
C LYS A 45 -0.47 4.77 -6.34
N ARG A 46 0.72 4.21 -6.59
CA ARG A 46 1.54 3.58 -5.54
C ARG A 46 1.95 4.61 -4.49
N GLU A 47 2.50 5.74 -4.92
CA GLU A 47 2.95 6.80 -4.00
C GLU A 47 1.79 7.39 -3.19
N ALA A 48 0.65 7.65 -3.83
CA ALA A 48 -0.55 8.15 -3.19
C ALA A 48 -1.08 7.18 -2.12
N PHE A 49 -1.06 5.88 -2.40
CA PHE A 49 -1.44 4.84 -1.45
C PHE A 49 -0.49 4.78 -0.24
N ILE A 50 0.82 4.80 -0.49
CA ILE A 50 1.83 4.81 0.59
C ILE A 50 1.67 6.06 1.45
N PHE A 51 1.50 7.22 0.82
CA PHE A 51 1.27 8.48 1.52
C PHE A 51 0.03 8.41 2.41
N GLU A 52 -1.09 7.90 1.89
CA GLU A 52 -2.33 7.75 2.65
C GLU A 52 -2.15 6.81 3.85
N MET A 53 -1.57 5.64 3.63
CA MET A 53 -1.31 4.67 4.69
C MET A 53 -0.31 5.18 5.73
N SER A 54 0.60 6.07 5.36
CA SER A 54 1.56 6.66 6.30
C SER A 54 0.94 7.59 7.35
N LYS A 55 -0.28 8.09 7.11
CA LYS A 55 -0.96 9.06 7.99
C LYS A 55 -1.45 8.43 9.29
N THR A 56 -1.71 7.12 9.30
CA THR A 56 -2.22 6.40 10.48
C THR A 56 -1.15 5.49 11.07
N GLU A 57 -1.30 5.14 12.35
CA GLU A 57 -0.41 4.17 12.99
C GLU A 57 -0.58 2.76 12.40
N GLU A 58 -1.83 2.34 12.22
CA GLU A 58 -2.16 1.04 11.60
C GLU A 58 -1.62 0.95 10.17
N GLY A 59 -1.78 2.00 9.36
CA GLY A 59 -1.28 1.99 7.99
C GLY A 59 0.26 1.96 7.92
N ARG A 60 0.95 2.67 8.83
CA ARG A 60 2.42 2.57 8.95
C ARG A 60 2.87 1.18 9.33
N LYS A 61 2.14 0.49 10.22
CA LYS A 61 2.42 -0.90 10.58
C LYS A 61 2.22 -1.82 9.37
N SER A 62 1.11 -1.69 8.64
CA SER A 62 0.86 -2.46 7.41
C SER A 62 1.94 -2.25 6.35
N LEU A 63 2.40 -1.00 6.13
CA LEU A 63 3.50 -0.72 5.21
C LEU A 63 4.82 -1.35 5.67
N THR A 64 5.08 -1.36 6.98
CA THR A 64 6.29 -1.98 7.55
C THR A 64 6.27 -3.50 7.35
N GLU A 65 5.12 -4.14 7.56
CA GLU A 65 4.94 -5.58 7.30
C GLU A 65 5.02 -5.90 5.80
N ALA A 66 4.39 -5.09 4.94
CA ALA A 66 4.50 -5.25 3.49
C ALA A 66 5.95 -5.16 3.00
N LYS A 67 6.73 -4.25 3.58
CA LYS A 67 8.16 -4.10 3.29
C LYS A 67 8.99 -5.32 3.65
N ILE A 68 8.58 -6.12 4.66
CA ILE A 68 9.23 -7.40 4.97
C ILE A 68 9.14 -8.37 3.79
N PHE A 69 8.03 -8.34 3.03
CA PHE A 69 7.85 -9.18 1.85
C PHE A 69 8.53 -8.63 0.59
N GLU A 70 8.76 -7.32 0.51
CA GLU A 70 9.57 -6.70 -0.56
C GLU A 70 11.07 -6.91 -0.34
N ALA A 71 11.49 -7.16 0.90
CA ALA A 71 12.90 -7.21 1.26
C ALA A 71 13.52 -8.60 1.00
N GLU A 72 14.38 -8.66 -0.02
CA GLU A 72 15.51 -9.61 -0.08
C GLU A 72 16.36 -9.56 1.22
N ASP A 73 16.23 -8.53 2.06
CA ASP A 73 16.96 -8.39 3.33
C ASP A 73 16.61 -9.48 4.37
N ALA A 74 15.42 -10.10 4.31
CA ALA A 74 15.12 -11.26 5.15
C ALA A 74 16.02 -12.46 4.79
N ASP A 75 16.36 -12.62 3.51
CA ASP A 75 17.34 -13.60 3.05
C ASP A 75 18.76 -13.20 3.46
N TYR A 76 19.14 -11.92 3.37
CA TYR A 76 20.47 -11.48 3.83
C TYR A 76 20.68 -11.65 5.34
N GLN A 77 19.69 -11.29 6.17
CA GLN A 77 19.76 -11.51 7.62
C GLN A 77 19.71 -13.00 7.95
N GLY A 78 18.87 -13.78 7.26
CA GLY A 78 18.86 -15.24 7.38
C GLY A 78 20.20 -15.89 7.02
N ILE A 79 20.87 -15.41 5.96
CA ILE A 79 22.21 -15.86 5.57
C ILE A 79 23.26 -15.45 6.61
N ILE A 80 23.23 -14.22 7.13
CA ILE A 80 24.14 -13.75 8.19
C ILE A 80 23.96 -14.57 9.48
N GLU A 81 22.72 -14.88 9.86
CA GLU A 81 22.43 -15.73 11.01
C GLU A 81 22.86 -17.18 10.80
N LEU A 82 22.63 -17.74 9.61
CA LEU A 82 23.13 -19.06 9.22
C LEU A 82 24.66 -19.12 9.23
N GLN A 83 25.35 -18.09 8.75
CA GLN A 83 26.82 -17.99 8.78
C GLN A 83 27.37 -17.94 10.21
N LYS A 84 26.69 -17.23 11.12
CA LYS A 84 27.04 -17.21 12.56
C LYS A 84 26.80 -18.56 13.23
N MET A 85 25.71 -19.26 12.90
CA MET A 85 25.40 -20.58 13.45
C MET A 85 26.32 -21.69 12.91
N LEU A 86 26.79 -21.57 11.67
CA LEU A 86 27.73 -22.50 11.06
C LEU A 86 29.19 -22.27 11.48
N GLY A 87 29.46 -21.28 12.34
CA GLY A 87 30.78 -21.06 12.96
C GLY A 87 31.82 -20.44 12.03
N GLY A 88 31.41 -19.60 11.08
CA GLY A 88 32.34 -18.85 10.24
C GLY A 88 33.00 -17.69 10.99
N GLU A 89 34.12 -17.95 11.67
CA GLU A 89 35.16 -16.94 11.88
C GLU A 89 36.02 -16.87 10.61
N GLY A 90 36.06 -15.71 9.94
CA GLY A 90 36.97 -15.43 8.82
C GLY A 90 36.38 -14.55 7.74
#